data_AF-A0A553MNY3-F1
#
_entry.id   AF-A0A553MNY3-F1
#
_cell.length_a   1.000
_cell.length_b   1.000
_cell.length_c   1.000
_cell.angle_alpha   90.00
_cell.angle_beta   90.00
_cell.angle_gamma   90.00
#
_symmetry.space_group_name_H-M   'P 1'
#
loop_
_entity.id
_entity.type
_entity.pdbx_description
1 polymer ?
#
loop_
_entity_poly.entity_id
_entity_poly.type
_entity_poly.pdbx_seq_one_letter_code
_entity_poly.pdbx_strand_id
1 'polypeptide(L)'
;MVKSTMFYWLVILLVFLNTLTISSEHYEQPQWLTEVQDVANKLLLGLFTCEMLMKLYSLGLQSYLVSFFNRFDCFVVCGGIAELILVELEIMSPLGISVLRCVRLLRIFKVTRHWASLSNLVASLLNSMKSIASLLLLLFLFIIIFSLLGMQLFGGKFNFDETLTKRSTFDNFPQALLTVFQQILTGEDWNTVMYDGIMAYGGPSSSGMLVSIYFIILFICGNCIFLNRSLKLTNSYFTSEILRN
;
A
#
# COMPACT_ATOMS: atom_id res chain seq x y z
N MET A 1 -4.32 -15.78 -32.99
CA MET A 1 -2.97 -15.45 -32.46
C MET A 1 -2.97 -15.13 -30.95
N VAL A 2 -3.90 -14.34 -30.42
CA VAL A 2 -3.93 -13.96 -28.98
C VAL A 2 -4.14 -15.14 -28.00
N LYS A 3 -4.77 -16.25 -28.45
CA LYS A 3 -4.94 -17.48 -27.64
C LYS A 3 -3.78 -18.49 -27.76
N SER A 4 -2.73 -18.17 -28.50
CA SER A 4 -1.60 -19.10 -28.71
C SER A 4 -0.74 -19.18 -27.45
N THR A 5 -0.33 -20.39 -27.06
CA THR A 5 0.61 -20.64 -25.97
C THR A 5 1.92 -19.88 -26.14
N MET A 6 2.34 -19.60 -27.38
CA MET A 6 3.52 -18.78 -27.68
C MET A 6 3.34 -17.31 -27.25
N PHE A 7 2.15 -16.76 -27.42
CA PHE A 7 1.85 -15.39 -27.01
C PHE A 7 1.87 -15.25 -25.49
N TYR A 8 1.38 -16.28 -24.78
CA TYR A 8 1.44 -16.34 -23.32
C TYR A 8 2.89 -16.32 -22.79
N TRP A 9 3.76 -17.19 -23.32
CA TRP A 9 5.17 -17.23 -22.91
C TRP A 9 5.93 -15.95 -23.26
N LEU A 10 5.63 -15.35 -24.41
CA LEU A 10 6.23 -14.08 -24.82
C LEU A 10 5.88 -12.95 -23.84
N VAL A 11 4.61 -12.83 -23.43
CA VAL A 11 4.18 -11.80 -22.47
C VAL A 11 4.87 -11.97 -21.12
N ILE A 12 4.99 -13.20 -20.63
CA ILE A 12 5.70 -13.49 -19.38
C ILE A 12 7.18 -13.12 -19.49
N LEU A 13 7.83 -13.47 -20.61
CA LEU A 13 9.22 -13.10 -20.86
C LEU A 13 9.40 -11.58 -20.84
N LEU A 14 8.49 -10.81 -21.45
CA LEU A 14 8.54 -9.35 -21.44
C LEU A 14 8.37 -8.76 -20.03
N VAL A 15 7.46 -9.30 -19.23
CA VAL A 15 7.28 -8.88 -17.83
C VAL A 15 8.52 -9.21 -17.00
N PHE A 16 9.13 -10.37 -17.23
CA PHE A 16 10.36 -10.77 -16.57
C PHE A 16 11.54 -9.84 -16.94
N LEU A 17 11.74 -9.56 -18.22
CA LEU A 17 12.76 -8.60 -18.70
C LEU A 17 12.54 -7.20 -18.13
N ASN A 18 11.29 -6.75 -18.03
CA ASN A 18 10.96 -5.47 -17.39
C ASN A 18 11.32 -5.47 -15.90
N THR A 19 11.03 -6.56 -15.20
CA THR A 19 11.37 -6.72 -13.77
C THR A 19 12.88 -6.73 -13.56
N LEU A 20 13.65 -7.40 -14.44
CA LEU A 20 15.11 -7.40 -14.41
C LEU A 20 15.68 -5.99 -14.61
N THR A 21 15.15 -5.25 -15.57
CA THR A 21 15.57 -3.88 -15.87
C THR A 21 15.39 -2.97 -14.64
N ILE A 22 14.24 -3.08 -13.96
CA ILE A 22 13.94 -2.33 -12.73
C ILE A 22 14.86 -2.78 -11.58
N SER A 23 15.09 -4.08 -11.42
CA SER A 23 15.93 -4.61 -10.34
C SER A 23 17.42 -4.24 -10.46
N SER A 24 17.85 -3.86 -11.66
CA SER A 24 19.23 -3.47 -11.94
C SER A 24 19.53 -2.01 -11.56
N GLU A 25 18.52 -1.19 -11.23
CA GLU A 25 18.73 0.21 -10.83
C GLU A 25 19.39 0.27 -9.45
N HIS A 26 20.50 1.01 -9.33
CA HIS A 26 21.20 1.21 -8.06
C HIS A 26 21.69 2.65 -7.86
N TYR A 27 21.90 3.05 -6.61
CA TYR A 27 22.45 4.37 -6.28
C TYR A 27 23.85 4.51 -6.87
N GLU A 28 24.13 5.67 -7.48
CA GLU A 28 25.38 5.97 -8.21
C GLU A 28 25.73 4.98 -9.34
N GLN A 29 24.74 4.66 -10.17
CA GLN A 29 24.95 3.79 -11.33
C GLN A 29 25.78 4.43 -12.46
N PRO A 30 26.59 3.62 -13.18
CA PRO A 30 27.39 4.11 -14.28
C PRO A 30 26.50 4.57 -15.45
N GLN A 31 26.94 5.61 -16.16
CA GLN A 31 26.15 6.25 -17.24
C GLN A 31 25.70 5.27 -18.33
N TRP A 32 26.55 4.29 -18.69
CA TRP A 32 26.21 3.27 -19.69
C TRP A 32 24.99 2.43 -19.27
N LEU A 33 24.84 2.15 -17.97
CA LEU A 33 23.73 1.33 -17.46
C LEU A 33 22.42 2.12 -17.55
N THR A 34 22.46 3.42 -17.23
CA THR A 34 21.31 4.31 -17.39
C THR A 34 20.85 4.38 -18.85
N GLU A 35 21.77 4.53 -19.80
CA GLU A 35 21.42 4.57 -21.23
C GLU A 35 20.77 3.25 -21.71
N VAL A 36 21.35 2.11 -21.30
CA VAL A 36 20.78 0.79 -21.64
C VAL A 36 19.39 0.61 -21.02
N GLN A 37 19.21 1.00 -19.76
CA GLN A 37 17.91 0.94 -19.08
C GLN A 37 16.88 1.83 -19.78
N ASP A 38 17.23 3.03 -20.21
CA ASP A 38 16.32 3.93 -20.92
C ASP A 38 15.89 3.38 -22.28
N VAL A 39 16.83 2.84 -23.06
CA VAL A 39 16.53 2.18 -24.33
C VAL A 39 15.63 0.95 -24.10
N ALA A 40 15.97 0.10 -23.13
CA ALA A 40 15.17 -1.07 -22.78
C ALA A 40 13.74 -0.68 -22.36
N ASN A 41 13.59 0.38 -21.56
CA ASN A 41 12.30 0.88 -21.10
C ASN A 41 11.42 1.37 -22.26
N LYS A 42 12.00 2.13 -23.21
CA LYS A 42 11.31 2.59 -24.42
C LYS A 42 10.86 1.40 -25.29
N LEU A 43 11.74 0.41 -25.51
CA LEU A 43 11.44 -0.78 -26.29
C LEU A 43 10.34 -1.65 -25.65
N LEU A 44 10.44 -1.93 -24.35
CA LEU A 44 9.45 -2.72 -23.61
C LEU A 44 8.09 -2.03 -23.59
N LEU A 45 8.04 -0.70 -23.41
CA LEU A 45 6.79 0.06 -23.49
C LEU A 45 6.17 -0.02 -24.91
N GLY A 46 6.99 0.07 -25.96
CA GLY A 46 6.54 -0.12 -27.33
C GLY A 46 5.89 -1.49 -27.54
N LEU A 47 6.55 -2.55 -27.09
CA LEU A 47 6.03 -3.93 -27.18
C LEU A 47 4.73 -4.11 -26.38
N PHE A 48 4.62 -3.54 -25.18
CA PHE A 48 3.38 -3.58 -24.40
C PHE A 48 2.25 -2.78 -25.06
N THR A 49 2.57 -1.68 -25.72
CA THR A 49 1.58 -0.90 -26.50
C THR A 49 1.07 -1.73 -27.67
N CYS A 50 1.95 -2.41 -28.41
CA CYS A 50 1.55 -3.33 -29.47
C CYS A 50 0.69 -4.49 -28.94
N GLU A 51 1.05 -5.08 -27.79
CA GLU A 51 0.25 -6.11 -27.12
C GLU A 51 -1.18 -5.62 -26.83
N MET A 52 -1.31 -4.41 -26.27
CA MET A 52 -2.58 -3.78 -25.95
C MET A 52 -3.41 -3.53 -27.22
N LEU A 53 -2.81 -2.95 -28.26
CA LEU A 53 -3.49 -2.69 -29.53
C LEU A 53 -4.01 -3.98 -30.16
N MET A 54 -3.20 -5.04 -30.21
CA MET A 54 -3.63 -6.35 -30.71
C MET A 54 -4.83 -6.90 -29.93
N LYS A 55 -4.86 -6.77 -28.59
CA LYS A 55 -6.02 -7.16 -27.79
C LYS A 55 -7.24 -6.32 -28.09
N LEU A 56 -7.07 -5.01 -28.25
CA LEU A 56 -8.16 -4.08 -28.55
C LEU A 56 -8.82 -4.42 -29.90
N TYR A 57 -8.01 -4.66 -30.94
CA TYR A 57 -8.50 -5.07 -32.25
C TYR A 57 -9.16 -6.46 -32.23
N SER A 58 -8.61 -7.41 -31.47
CA SER A 58 -9.12 -8.79 -31.45
C SER A 58 -10.40 -8.98 -30.63
N LEU A 59 -10.63 -8.19 -29.57
CA LEU A 59 -11.75 -8.36 -28.64
C LEU A 59 -12.88 -7.35 -28.88
N GLY A 60 -12.57 -6.21 -29.51
CA GLY A 60 -13.47 -5.07 -29.62
C GLY A 60 -13.47 -4.20 -28.35
N LEU A 61 -13.75 -2.90 -28.51
CA LEU A 61 -13.62 -1.88 -27.47
C LEU A 61 -14.53 -2.14 -26.25
N GLN A 62 -15.76 -2.60 -26.49
CA GLN A 62 -16.73 -2.87 -25.42
C GLN A 62 -16.31 -4.07 -24.55
N SER A 63 -15.98 -5.21 -25.16
CA SER A 63 -15.53 -6.40 -24.43
C SER A 63 -14.18 -6.17 -23.72
N TYR A 64 -13.30 -5.35 -24.32
CA TYR A 64 -12.02 -4.98 -23.71
C TYR A 64 -12.23 -4.21 -22.39
N LEU A 65 -13.12 -3.20 -22.41
CA LEU A 65 -13.41 -2.38 -21.25
C LEU A 65 -14.27 -3.08 -20.20
N VAL A 66 -14.85 -4.27 -20.42
CA VAL A 66 -15.58 -4.97 -19.33
C VAL A 66 -14.61 -5.67 -18.37
N SER A 67 -13.47 -6.17 -18.85
CA SER A 67 -12.52 -6.93 -18.03
C SER A 67 -11.64 -6.02 -17.16
N PHE A 68 -11.63 -6.25 -15.84
CA PHE A 68 -10.81 -5.50 -14.88
C PHE A 68 -9.32 -5.52 -15.23
N PHE A 69 -8.77 -6.69 -15.56
CA PHE A 69 -7.36 -6.83 -15.92
C PHE A 69 -6.98 -6.08 -17.20
N ASN A 70 -7.90 -5.99 -18.17
CA ASN A 70 -7.66 -5.22 -19.40
C ASN A 70 -7.75 -3.71 -19.16
N ARG A 71 -8.64 -3.24 -18.27
CA ARG A 71 -8.65 -1.83 -17.82
C ARG A 71 -7.34 -1.46 -17.14
N PHE A 72 -6.84 -2.33 -16.26
CA PHE A 72 -5.57 -2.12 -15.58
C PHE A 72 -4.39 -2.09 -16.57
N ASP A 73 -4.35 -3.02 -17.54
CA ASP A 73 -3.34 -3.01 -18.61
C ASP A 73 -3.35 -1.69 -19.40
N CYS A 74 -4.53 -1.21 -19.78
CA CYS A 74 -4.70 0.09 -20.45
C CYS A 74 -4.15 1.24 -19.60
N PHE A 75 -4.48 1.28 -18.32
CA PHE A 75 -3.98 2.31 -17.39
C PHE A 75 -2.45 2.31 -17.31
N VAL A 76 -1.83 1.15 -17.20
CA VAL A 76 -0.37 1.01 -17.11
C VAL A 76 0.33 1.44 -18.41
N VAL A 77 -0.23 1.08 -19.57
CA VAL A 77 0.32 1.49 -20.88
C VAL A 77 0.16 2.99 -21.09
N CYS A 78 -1.03 3.55 -20.84
CA CYS A 78 -1.27 4.99 -20.95
C CYS A 78 -0.39 5.80 -20.00
N GLY A 79 -0.21 5.34 -18.75
CA GLY A 79 0.69 5.96 -17.79
C GLY A 79 2.15 5.96 -18.27
N GLY A 80 2.61 4.86 -18.87
CA GLY A 80 3.95 4.78 -19.45
C GLY A 80 4.16 5.67 -20.68
N ILE A 81 3.16 5.80 -21.54
CA ILE A 81 3.20 6.72 -22.69
C ILE A 81 3.20 8.17 -22.21
N ALA A 82 2.35 8.51 -21.24
CA ALA A 82 2.30 9.85 -20.64
C ALA A 82 3.65 10.20 -20.02
N GLU A 83 4.27 9.29 -19.28
CA GLU A 83 5.61 9.47 -18.73
C GLU A 83 6.65 9.77 -19.83
N LEU A 84 6.68 8.98 -20.90
CA LEU A 84 7.62 9.18 -22.01
C LEU A 84 7.47 10.60 -22.61
N ILE A 85 6.23 11.01 -22.88
CA ILE A 85 5.92 12.32 -23.46
C ILE A 85 6.32 13.44 -22.50
N LEU A 86 6.02 13.31 -21.21
CA LEU A 86 6.30 14.33 -20.20
C LEU A 86 7.80 14.52 -19.97
N VAL A 87 8.58 13.44 -20.03
CA VAL A 87 10.04 13.49 -19.91
C VAL A 87 10.65 14.16 -21.15
N GLU A 88 10.19 13.81 -22.36
CA GLU A 88 10.72 14.36 -23.61
C GLU A 88 10.40 15.86 -23.79
N LEU A 89 9.25 16.31 -23.28
CA LEU A 89 8.84 17.71 -23.36
C LEU A 89 9.37 18.58 -22.20
N GLU A 90 10.11 18.00 -21.24
CA GLU A 90 10.64 18.67 -20.04
C GLU A 90 9.57 19.45 -19.23
N ILE A 91 8.29 19.06 -19.31
CA ILE A 91 7.15 19.81 -18.72
C ILE A 91 7.05 19.63 -17.19
N MET A 92 7.70 18.60 -16.62
CA MET A 92 7.44 18.15 -15.25
C MET A 92 8.61 18.37 -14.28
N SER A 93 8.28 18.69 -13.04
CA SER A 93 9.24 18.77 -11.94
C SER A 93 9.92 17.41 -11.65
N PRO A 94 11.16 17.40 -11.12
CA PRO A 94 11.88 16.15 -10.81
C PRO A 94 11.12 15.22 -9.84
N LEU A 95 10.25 15.78 -8.98
CA LEU A 95 9.37 15.00 -8.10
C LEU A 95 8.30 14.25 -8.89
N GLY A 96 7.68 14.89 -9.89
CA GLY A 96 6.67 14.25 -10.72
C GLY A 96 7.25 13.11 -11.57
N ILE A 97 8.46 13.31 -12.11
CA ILE A 97 9.19 12.27 -12.86
C ILE A 97 9.42 11.04 -11.96
N SER A 98 9.81 11.24 -10.70
CA SER A 98 10.04 10.14 -9.75
C SER A 98 8.76 9.34 -9.48
N VAL A 99 7.61 10.01 -9.33
CA VAL A 99 6.32 9.33 -9.13
C VAL A 99 5.88 8.56 -10.39
N LEU A 100 6.09 9.13 -11.58
CA LEU A 100 5.75 8.45 -12.84
C LEU A 100 6.62 7.22 -13.08
N ARG A 101 7.90 7.25 -12.68
CA ARG A 101 8.76 6.04 -12.71
C ARG A 101 8.16 4.90 -11.88
N CYS A 102 7.52 5.19 -10.74
CA CYS A 102 6.84 4.18 -9.93
C CYS A 102 5.66 3.52 -10.66
N VAL A 103 5.03 4.17 -11.65
CA VAL A 103 3.96 3.57 -12.47
C VAL A 103 4.49 2.37 -13.26
N ARG A 104 5.76 2.36 -13.63
CA ARG A 104 6.39 1.22 -14.32
C ARG A 104 6.38 -0.04 -13.47
N LEU A 105 6.48 0.08 -12.13
CA LEU A 105 6.37 -1.05 -11.20
C LEU A 105 5.02 -1.76 -11.32
N LEU A 106 3.96 -1.05 -11.73
CA LEU A 106 2.64 -1.64 -11.90
C LEU A 106 2.61 -2.71 -13.01
N ARG A 107 3.58 -2.71 -13.94
CA ARG A 107 3.69 -3.72 -15.01
C ARG A 107 3.90 -5.13 -14.46
N ILE A 108 4.53 -5.28 -13.29
CA ILE A 108 4.72 -6.60 -12.66
C ILE A 108 3.38 -7.27 -12.35
N PHE A 109 2.34 -6.48 -12.04
CA PHE A 109 1.00 -6.99 -11.77
C PHE A 109 0.35 -7.63 -13.01
N LYS A 110 0.87 -7.43 -14.23
CA LYS A 110 0.41 -8.17 -15.41
C LYS A 110 0.53 -9.70 -15.22
N VAL A 111 1.52 -10.16 -14.45
CA VAL A 111 1.71 -11.60 -14.17
C VAL A 111 0.49 -12.19 -13.45
N THR A 112 -0.23 -11.40 -12.65
CA THR A 112 -1.41 -11.84 -11.88
C THR A 112 -2.53 -12.38 -12.76
N ARG A 113 -2.67 -11.86 -13.98
CA ARG A 113 -3.66 -12.34 -14.97
C ARG A 113 -3.32 -13.73 -15.49
N HIS A 114 -2.03 -14.05 -15.57
CA HIS A 114 -1.54 -15.30 -16.13
C HIS A 114 -1.51 -16.43 -15.09
N TRP A 115 -1.42 -16.07 -13.81
CA TRP A 115 -1.43 -16.99 -12.69
C TRP A 115 -2.85 -17.13 -12.14
N ALA A 116 -3.59 -18.15 -12.62
CA ALA A 116 -4.99 -18.37 -12.25
C ALA A 116 -5.22 -18.43 -10.73
N SER A 117 -4.31 -19.06 -9.99
CA SER A 117 -4.35 -19.07 -8.51
C SER A 117 -4.27 -17.66 -7.93
N LEU A 118 -3.34 -16.82 -8.40
CA LEU A 118 -3.18 -15.44 -7.93
C LEU A 118 -4.38 -14.56 -8.31
N SER A 119 -4.91 -14.72 -9.53
CA SER A 119 -6.14 -14.04 -9.96
C SER A 119 -7.34 -14.39 -9.06
N ASN A 120 -7.49 -15.67 -8.72
CA ASN A 120 -8.54 -16.13 -7.80
C ASN A 120 -8.35 -15.55 -6.39
N LEU A 121 -7.11 -15.46 -5.89
CA LEU A 121 -6.81 -14.82 -4.60
C LEU A 121 -7.20 -13.33 -4.62
N VAL A 122 -6.85 -12.60 -5.67
CA VAL A 122 -7.21 -11.18 -5.82
C VAL A 122 -8.74 -11.01 -5.89
N ALA A 123 -9.43 -11.86 -6.66
CA ALA A 123 -10.90 -11.82 -6.74
C ALA A 123 -11.56 -12.12 -5.39
N SER A 124 -11.08 -13.13 -4.66
CA SER A 124 -11.53 -13.44 -3.31
C SER A 124 -11.29 -12.28 -2.33
N LEU A 125 -10.13 -11.62 -2.42
CA LEU A 125 -9.83 -10.44 -1.63
C LEU A 125 -10.77 -9.28 -1.97
N LEU A 126 -11.01 -9.00 -3.24
CA LEU A 126 -11.94 -7.93 -3.66
C LEU A 126 -13.38 -8.21 -3.17
N ASN A 127 -13.83 -9.46 -3.22
CA ASN A 127 -15.14 -9.86 -2.69
C ASN A 127 -15.23 -9.70 -1.17
N SER A 128 -14.13 -9.94 -0.45
CA SER A 128 -14.03 -9.73 1.00
C SER A 128 -14.03 -8.26 1.44
N MET A 129 -13.67 -7.33 0.54
CA MET A 129 -13.46 -5.92 0.89
C MET A 129 -14.69 -5.27 1.51
N LYS A 130 -15.90 -5.59 1.07
CA LYS A 130 -17.12 -5.00 1.64
C LYS A 130 -17.28 -5.34 3.13
N SER A 131 -16.93 -6.57 3.51
CA SER A 131 -16.96 -7.01 4.91
C SER A 131 -15.84 -6.36 5.72
N ILE A 132 -14.63 -6.32 5.16
CA ILE A 132 -13.45 -5.71 5.78
C ILE A 132 -13.62 -4.20 5.97
N ALA A 133 -14.24 -3.49 5.01
CA ALA A 133 -14.47 -2.05 5.09
C ALA A 133 -15.30 -1.67 6.33
N SER A 134 -16.30 -2.49 6.70
CA SER A 134 -17.09 -2.26 7.92
C SER A 134 -16.26 -2.41 9.21
N LEU A 135 -15.31 -3.33 9.22
CA LEU A 135 -14.35 -3.50 10.32
C LEU A 135 -13.43 -2.29 10.40
N LEU A 136 -12.81 -1.92 9.28
CA LEU A 136 -11.86 -0.82 9.21
C LEU A 136 -12.51 0.50 9.60
N LEU A 137 -13.77 0.75 9.21
CA LEU A 137 -14.49 1.97 9.59
C LEU A 137 -14.71 2.08 11.10
N LEU A 138 -15.13 0.99 11.76
CA LEU A 138 -15.31 0.98 13.21
C LEU A 138 -13.97 1.17 13.94
N LEU A 139 -12.92 0.47 13.48
CA LEU A 139 -11.57 0.59 14.02
C LEU A 139 -11.04 2.02 13.84
N PHE A 140 -11.25 2.61 12.66
CA PHE A 140 -10.81 3.97 12.35
C PHE A 140 -11.53 5.01 13.22
N LEU A 141 -12.84 4.83 13.47
CA LEU A 141 -13.58 5.69 14.42
C LEU A 141 -13.00 5.60 15.83
N PHE A 142 -12.69 4.39 16.30
CA PHE A 142 -12.06 4.17 17.61
C PHE A 142 -10.68 4.85 17.69
N ILE A 143 -9.85 4.71 16.66
CA ILE A 143 -8.54 5.38 16.55
C ILE A 143 -8.72 6.90 16.64
N ILE A 144 -9.68 7.49 15.93
CA ILE A 144 -9.92 8.95 15.97
C ILE A 144 -10.28 9.42 17.39
N ILE A 145 -11.20 8.72 18.07
CA ILE A 145 -11.62 9.08 19.43
C ILE A 145 -10.42 9.09 20.38
N PHE A 146 -9.61 8.03 20.35
CA PHE A 146 -8.44 7.93 21.22
C PHE A 146 -7.31 8.87 20.82
N SER A 147 -7.16 9.19 19.53
CA SER A 147 -6.18 10.18 19.05
C SER A 147 -6.52 11.58 19.55
N LEU A 148 -7.78 12.00 19.44
CA LEU A 148 -8.24 13.30 19.94
C LEU A 148 -8.13 13.39 21.47
N LEU A 149 -8.48 12.32 22.18
CA LEU A 149 -8.32 12.26 23.63
C LEU A 149 -6.83 12.32 24.02
N GLY A 150 -5.97 11.62 23.29
CA GLY A 150 -4.51 11.68 23.47
C GLY A 150 -3.95 13.09 23.25
N MET A 151 -4.43 13.81 22.23
CA MET A 151 -4.05 15.22 22.01
C MET A 151 -4.46 16.12 23.18
N GLN A 152 -5.65 15.93 23.76
CA GLN A 152 -6.10 16.73 24.91
C GLN A 152 -5.29 16.45 26.18
N LEU A 153 -4.88 15.19 26.39
CA LEU A 153 -4.07 14.82 27.55
C LEU A 153 -2.61 15.23 27.38
N PHE A 154 -2.03 14.99 26.20
CA PHE A 154 -0.59 15.01 26.00
C PHE A 154 -0.06 16.02 24.98
N GLY A 155 -0.94 16.80 24.34
CA GLY A 155 -0.52 17.76 23.31
C GLY A 155 0.52 18.74 23.85
N GLY A 156 1.68 18.81 23.19
CA GLY A 156 2.78 19.71 23.53
C GLY A 156 3.57 19.34 24.78
N LYS A 157 3.28 18.21 25.45
CA LYS A 157 3.95 17.81 26.70
C LYS A 157 5.10 16.84 26.53
N PHE A 158 5.34 16.35 25.30
CA PHE A 158 6.40 15.38 25.02
C PHE A 158 7.80 16.00 24.78
N ASN A 159 7.97 17.30 25.04
CA ASN A 159 9.22 18.02 24.79
C ASN A 159 10.16 17.97 26.00
N PHE A 160 10.77 16.81 26.26
CA PHE A 160 11.66 16.61 27.42
C PHE A 160 13.13 16.91 27.14
N ASP A 161 13.56 16.78 25.89
CA ASP A 161 14.97 16.85 25.53
C ASP A 161 15.11 17.41 24.11
N GLU A 162 15.70 18.60 23.97
CA GLU A 162 15.84 19.30 22.68
C GLU A 162 16.71 18.53 21.67
N THR A 163 17.47 17.52 22.13
CA THR A 163 18.40 16.73 21.31
C THR A 163 17.80 15.45 20.71
N LEU A 164 16.62 15.02 21.15
CA LEU A 164 15.98 13.78 20.68
C LEU A 164 14.62 14.06 20.07
N THR A 165 14.55 14.10 18.73
CA THR A 165 13.28 14.18 18.01
C THR A 165 12.49 12.87 18.19
N LYS A 166 11.51 12.87 19.09
CA LYS A 166 10.59 11.74 19.25
C LYS A 166 9.59 11.73 18.10
N ARG A 167 9.49 10.59 17.40
CA ARG A 167 8.58 10.45 16.26
C ARG A 167 7.13 10.18 16.69
N SER A 168 6.94 9.62 17.88
CA SER A 168 5.63 9.21 18.39
C SER A 168 5.06 10.22 19.39
N THR A 169 4.65 11.40 18.92
CA THR A 169 4.04 12.45 19.75
C THR A 169 2.56 12.65 19.46
N PHE A 170 1.89 13.40 20.35
CA PHE A 170 0.46 13.74 20.25
C PHE A 170 0.26 15.24 19.98
N ASP A 171 1.22 15.89 19.32
CA ASP A 171 1.19 17.35 19.10
C ASP A 171 0.24 17.72 17.95
N ASN A 172 0.22 16.90 16.90
CA ASN A 172 -0.60 17.10 15.70
C ASN A 172 -1.55 15.94 15.49
N PHE A 173 -2.73 16.21 14.91
CA PHE A 173 -3.74 15.18 14.65
C PHE A 173 -3.22 14.00 13.79
N PRO A 174 -2.54 14.21 12.64
CA PRO A 174 -2.02 13.08 11.85
C PRO A 174 -0.97 12.25 12.59
N GLN A 175 -0.16 12.90 13.44
CA GLN A 175 0.88 12.22 14.20
C GLN A 175 0.28 11.40 15.35
N ALA A 176 -0.69 11.97 16.09
CA ALA A 176 -1.48 11.27 17.09
C ALA A 176 -2.26 10.09 16.49
N LEU A 177 -2.79 10.25 15.27
CA LEU A 177 -3.46 9.18 14.54
C LEU A 177 -2.50 8.04 14.23
N LEU A 178 -1.29 8.34 13.75
CA LEU A 178 -0.26 7.35 13.44
C LEU A 178 0.24 6.63 14.69
N THR A 179 0.43 7.33 15.81
CA THR A 179 0.87 6.71 17.07
C THR A 179 -0.17 5.74 17.63
N VAL A 180 -1.45 6.15 17.65
CA VAL A 180 -2.54 5.27 18.09
C VAL A 180 -2.72 4.09 17.13
N PHE A 181 -2.60 4.32 15.82
CA PHE A 181 -2.66 3.27 14.81
C PHE A 181 -1.53 2.25 14.98
N GLN A 182 -0.28 2.70 15.15
CA GLN A 182 0.88 1.84 15.43
C GLN A 182 0.65 1.04 16.72
N GLN A 183 0.26 1.70 17.81
CA GLN A 183 0.03 1.04 19.09
C GLN A 183 -1.05 -0.05 19.04
N ILE A 184 -2.15 0.16 18.33
CA ILE A 184 -3.26 -0.81 18.24
C ILE A 184 -2.95 -1.96 17.28
N LEU A 185 -2.32 -1.69 16.12
CA LEU A 185 -2.15 -2.70 15.07
C LEU A 185 -0.85 -3.47 15.16
N THR A 186 0.24 -2.81 15.49
CA THR A 186 1.56 -3.45 15.56
C THR A 186 1.93 -3.82 16.98
N GLY A 187 1.38 -3.11 17.98
CA GLY A 187 1.79 -3.29 19.38
C GLY A 187 3.28 -3.01 19.58
N GLU A 188 3.88 -2.24 18.68
CA GLU A 188 5.29 -1.89 18.70
C GLU A 188 5.48 -0.59 19.48
N ASP A 189 6.51 -0.54 20.33
CA ASP A 189 6.93 0.66 21.05
C ASP A 189 5.83 1.38 21.87
N TRP A 190 4.77 0.68 22.24
CA TRP A 190 3.71 1.24 23.09
C TRP A 190 4.21 1.55 24.51
N ASN A 191 5.17 0.76 24.99
CA ASN A 191 5.80 0.94 26.30
C ASN A 191 6.57 2.26 26.37
N THR A 192 7.34 2.58 25.33
CA THR A 192 8.13 3.82 25.24
C THR A 192 7.21 5.04 25.20
N VAL A 193 6.14 5.00 24.40
CA VAL A 193 5.13 6.08 24.38
C VAL A 193 4.43 6.23 25.73
N MET A 194 4.13 5.12 26.41
CA MET A 194 3.56 5.13 27.76
C MET A 194 4.53 5.75 28.78
N TYR A 195 5.81 5.36 28.77
CA TYR A 195 6.82 5.91 29.67
C TYR A 195 6.98 7.42 29.47
N ASP A 196 6.96 7.86 28.22
CA ASP A 196 7.00 9.27 27.89
C ASP A 196 5.77 10.03 28.39
N GLY A 197 4.59 9.39 28.34
CA GLY A 197 3.36 9.94 28.89
C GLY A 197 3.41 10.08 30.41
N ILE A 198 4.04 9.14 31.12
CA ILE A 198 4.26 9.21 32.57
C ILE A 198 5.23 10.35 32.91
N MET A 199 6.33 10.46 32.15
CA MET A 199 7.32 11.52 32.31
C MET A 199 6.69 12.91 32.11
N ALA A 200 5.72 13.04 31.19
CA ALA A 200 5.01 14.29 30.88
C ALA A 200 4.28 14.91 32.07
N TYR A 201 3.92 14.09 33.05
CA TYR A 201 3.18 14.49 34.23
C TYR A 201 4.04 14.54 35.49
N GLY A 202 5.38 14.53 35.35
CA GLY A 202 6.30 14.63 36.48
C GLY A 202 6.79 13.28 37.03
N GLY A 203 6.68 12.21 36.24
CA GLY A 203 7.26 10.90 36.55
C GLY A 203 6.39 9.95 37.38
N PRO A 204 6.96 8.83 37.87
CA PRO A 204 6.20 7.75 38.53
C PRO A 204 5.59 8.13 39.89
N SER A 205 6.12 9.17 40.54
CA SER A 205 5.74 9.59 41.90
C SER A 205 4.58 10.59 41.94
N SER A 206 4.14 11.09 40.78
CA SER A 206 3.06 12.08 40.65
C SER A 206 1.80 11.46 40.01
N SER A 207 0.90 12.30 39.47
CA SER A 207 -0.27 11.88 38.69
C SER A 207 0.07 11.12 37.39
N GLY A 208 1.35 10.95 37.04
CA GLY A 208 1.79 10.23 35.84
C GLY A 208 1.38 8.76 35.80
N MET A 209 1.15 8.10 36.94
CA MET A 209 0.67 6.71 36.95
C MET A 209 -0.78 6.55 36.47
N LEU A 210 -1.63 7.56 36.69
CA LEU A 210 -3.02 7.55 36.23
C LEU A 210 -3.12 7.58 34.70
N VAL A 211 -2.13 8.20 34.08
CA VAL A 211 -2.01 8.35 32.64
C VAL A 211 -1.70 7.00 31.97
N SER A 212 -0.98 6.10 32.65
CA SER A 212 -0.73 4.74 32.15
C SER A 212 -2.02 3.96 31.88
N ILE A 213 -3.09 4.26 32.61
CA ILE A 213 -4.41 3.63 32.43
C ILE A 213 -4.95 3.89 31.02
N TYR A 214 -4.74 5.09 30.47
CA TYR A 214 -5.14 5.40 29.10
C TYR A 214 -4.48 4.44 28.08
N PHE A 215 -3.16 4.25 28.20
CA PHE A 215 -2.42 3.37 27.28
C PHE A 215 -2.77 1.89 27.46
N ILE A 216 -3.02 1.45 28.69
CA ILE A 216 -3.45 0.07 28.98
C ILE A 216 -4.85 -0.20 28.40
N ILE A 217 -5.80 0.72 28.62
CA ILE A 217 -7.15 0.61 28.04
C ILE A 217 -7.07 0.65 26.52
N LEU A 218 -6.29 1.57 25.95
CA LEU A 218 -6.09 1.67 24.51
C LEU A 218 -5.57 0.36 23.92
N PHE A 219 -4.54 -0.23 24.53
CA PHE A 219 -3.94 -1.47 24.07
C PHE A 219 -4.90 -2.66 24.20
N ILE A 220 -5.54 -2.84 25.36
CA ILE A 220 -6.47 -3.96 25.61
C ILE A 220 -7.71 -3.82 24.73
N CYS A 221 -8.40 -2.67 24.76
CA CYS A 221 -9.62 -2.47 23.98
C CYS A 221 -9.33 -2.49 22.48
N GLY A 222 -8.24 -1.86 22.03
CA GLY A 222 -7.82 -1.85 20.63
C GLY A 222 -7.56 -3.26 20.09
N ASN A 223 -6.74 -4.05 20.80
CA ASN A 223 -6.47 -5.43 20.42
C ASN A 223 -7.72 -6.31 20.51
N CYS A 224 -8.56 -6.14 21.54
CA CYS A 224 -9.82 -6.86 21.63
C CYS A 224 -10.74 -6.56 20.44
N ILE A 225 -10.86 -5.30 20.01
CA ILE A 225 -11.69 -4.92 18.85
C ILE A 225 -11.11 -5.55 17.57
N PHE A 226 -9.80 -5.43 17.36
CA PHE A 226 -9.12 -5.98 16.18
C PHE A 226 -9.21 -7.51 16.11
N LEU A 227 -8.84 -8.21 17.19
CA LEU A 227 -8.86 -9.67 17.29
C LEU A 227 -10.29 -10.21 17.20
N ASN A 228 -11.25 -9.66 17.96
CA ASN A 228 -12.62 -10.18 17.93
C ASN A 228 -13.27 -10.02 16.55
N ARG A 229 -12.96 -8.94 15.82
CA ARG A 229 -13.54 -8.70 14.50
C ARG A 229 -12.82 -9.48 13.40
N SER A 230 -11.50 -9.69 13.51
CA SER A 230 -10.75 -10.57 12.60
C SER A 230 -11.20 -12.04 12.75
N LEU A 231 -11.36 -12.54 13.98
CA LEU A 231 -11.89 -13.86 14.27
C LEU A 231 -13.31 -14.05 13.71
N LYS A 232 -14.19 -13.04 13.83
CA LYS A 232 -15.54 -13.09 13.24
C LYS A 232 -15.51 -13.21 11.72
N LEU A 233 -14.60 -12.50 11.05
CA LEU A 233 -14.41 -12.62 9.60
C LEU A 233 -13.97 -14.03 9.23
N THR A 234 -12.95 -14.56 9.89
CA THR A 234 -12.43 -15.91 9.66
C THR A 234 -13.51 -16.97 9.89
N ASN A 235 -14.27 -16.86 10.98
CA ASN A 235 -15.39 -17.79 11.26
C ASN A 235 -16.51 -17.68 10.20
N SER A 236 -16.85 -16.47 9.77
CA SER A 236 -17.81 -16.25 8.69
C SER A 236 -17.35 -16.89 7.37
N TYR A 237 -16.05 -16.86 7.06
CA TYR A 237 -15.49 -17.55 5.89
C TYR A 237 -15.62 -19.06 6.03
N PHE A 238 -15.12 -19.64 7.13
CA PHE A 238 -15.19 -21.09 7.36
C PHE A 238 -16.64 -21.61 7.32
N THR A 239 -17.58 -20.91 7.94
CA THR A 239 -19.01 -21.28 7.91
C THR A 239 -19.55 -21.26 6.48
N SER A 240 -19.18 -20.27 5.68
CA SER A 240 -19.61 -20.16 4.27
C SER A 240 -19.00 -21.22 3.35
N GLU A 241 -17.87 -21.80 3.75
CA GLU A 241 -17.18 -22.87 3.03
C GLU A 241 -17.72 -24.25 3.39
N ILE A 242 -18.05 -24.49 4.67
CA ILE A 242 -18.74 -25.70 5.13
C ILE A 242 -20.11 -25.84 4.46
N LEU A 243 -20.87 -24.75 4.32
CA LEU A 243 -22.19 -24.77 3.68
C LEU A 243 -22.15 -24.97 2.15
N ARG A 244 -20.98 -24.90 1.51
CA ARG A 244 -20.81 -25.15 0.06
C ARG A 244 -20.42 -26.59 -0.27
N ASN A 245 -19.97 -27.36 0.71
CA ASN A 245 -19.61 -28.78 0.57
C ASN A 245 -20.73 -29.67 1.13
#